data_AF-A0A7S3YJ20-F1
#
_entry.id   AF-A0A7S3YJ20-F1
#
_cell.length_a   1.000
_cell.length_b   1.000
_cell.length_c   1.000
_cell.angle_alpha   90.00
_cell.angle_beta   90.00
_cell.angle_gamma   90.00
#
_symmetry.space_group_name_H-M   'P 1'
#
loop_
_entity.id
_entity.type
_entity.pdbx_description
1 polymer ?
#
loop_
_entity_poly.entity_id
_entity_poly.type
_entity_poly.pdbx_seq_one_letter_code
_entity_poly.pdbx_strand_id
1 'polypeptide(L)'
;MIPVDARSEQLRRAVGGLIWDRQQARAQVAAAAGAECTAEVGLDRLFTDGVLKPEVRQWVIQHSKVQRLTDDTQLTLAGYVVARKGLGMGALTGTIRRQLTPRDWLSLGADLSGSPRVVFTTGRQLSDRRSAKAAATAGEGGLGLVAGASQRLSPSHTMDVEVRLGPEEGIDVKSYHIRGRNTYKAEANIALNHLGVRFEHMIYMTKCRIIKSFIKFGTWGFEAMTAIGRVVMPLNGTSLGFGVQYSPQGFAIVTRYRAHGLGLRVPVVLSRAC
;
A
#
# COMPACT_ATOMS: atom_id res chain seq x y z
N MET A 1 50.21 20.15 -8.73
CA MET A 1 49.35 19.12 -8.09
C MET A 1 47.99 19.74 -7.84
N ILE A 2 46.93 19.19 -8.42
CA ILE A 2 45.56 19.61 -8.08
C ILE A 2 45.20 18.92 -6.76
N PRO A 3 44.76 19.63 -5.71
CA PRO A 3 44.40 19.01 -4.44
C PRO A 3 43.32 17.94 -4.67
N VAL A 4 43.49 16.79 -4.00
CA VAL A 4 42.64 15.59 -4.14
C VAL A 4 41.15 15.92 -3.94
N ASP A 5 40.85 16.92 -3.11
CA ASP A 5 39.48 17.39 -2.85
C ASP A 5 38.81 18.03 -4.07
N ALA A 6 39.53 18.84 -4.86
CA ALA A 6 38.96 19.51 -6.03
C ALA A 6 38.61 18.52 -7.15
N ARG A 7 39.40 17.45 -7.32
CA ARG A 7 39.08 16.36 -8.25
C ARG A 7 37.88 15.54 -7.79
N SER A 8 37.74 15.32 -6.49
CA SER A 8 36.61 14.56 -5.93
C SER A 8 35.27 15.30 -6.14
N GLU A 9 35.28 16.63 -6.04
CA GLU A 9 34.08 17.45 -6.21
C GLU A 9 33.67 17.58 -7.68
N GLN A 10 34.63 17.74 -8.59
CA GLN A 10 34.38 17.69 -10.04
C GLN A 10 33.82 16.33 -10.47
N LEU A 11 34.33 15.23 -9.91
CA LEU A 11 33.82 13.89 -10.19
C LEU A 11 32.39 13.71 -9.65
N ARG A 12 32.09 14.23 -8.45
CA ARG A 12 30.73 14.22 -7.88
C ARG A 12 29.74 15.02 -8.72
N ARG A 13 30.13 16.20 -9.23
CA ARG A 13 29.28 17.01 -10.12
C ARG A 13 29.06 16.31 -11.46
N ALA A 14 30.10 15.72 -12.04
CA ALA A 14 30.00 14.98 -13.31
C ALA A 14 29.11 13.73 -13.19
N VAL A 15 29.29 12.93 -12.12
CA VAL A 15 28.46 11.76 -11.85
C VAL A 15 27.02 12.16 -11.50
N GLY A 16 26.84 13.24 -10.72
CA GLY A 16 25.53 13.79 -10.40
C GLY A 16 24.77 14.25 -11.66
N GLY A 17 25.45 14.95 -12.58
CA GLY A 17 24.90 15.34 -13.87
C GLY A 17 24.50 14.14 -14.74
N LEU A 18 25.37 13.13 -14.87
CA LEU A 18 25.07 11.91 -15.62
C LEU A 18 23.89 11.11 -15.06
N ILE A 19 23.73 11.06 -13.74
CA ILE A 19 22.57 10.42 -13.09
C ILE A 19 21.30 11.23 -13.37
N TRP A 20 21.37 12.55 -13.26
CA TRP A 20 20.26 13.45 -13.52
C TRP A 20 19.79 13.38 -14.98
N ASP A 21 20.71 13.44 -15.94
CA ASP A 21 20.41 13.39 -17.37
C ASP A 21 19.80 12.05 -17.77
N ARG A 22 20.31 10.94 -17.21
CA ARG A 22 19.70 9.62 -17.42
C ARG A 22 18.32 9.50 -16.77
N GLN A 23 18.07 10.14 -15.63
CA GLN A 23 16.73 10.19 -15.03
C GLN A 23 15.77 11.01 -15.88
N GLN A 24 16.20 12.17 -16.41
CA GLN A 24 15.36 12.99 -17.28
C GLN A 24 15.03 12.31 -18.60
N ALA A 25 16.03 11.72 -19.29
CA ALA A 25 15.79 10.99 -20.53
C ALA A 25 14.82 9.80 -20.33
N ARG A 26 14.91 9.12 -19.19
CA ARG A 26 14.00 8.01 -18.86
C ARG A 26 12.61 8.47 -18.45
N ALA A 27 12.50 9.60 -17.74
CA ALA A 27 11.22 10.23 -17.44
C ALA A 27 10.50 10.68 -18.72
N GLN A 28 11.25 11.18 -19.72
CA GLN A 28 10.71 11.53 -21.03
C GLN A 28 10.18 10.30 -21.80
N VAL A 29 10.93 9.20 -21.83
CA VAL A 29 10.47 7.94 -22.45
C VAL A 29 9.26 7.36 -21.73
N ALA A 30 9.23 7.41 -20.39
CA ALA A 30 8.11 6.95 -19.59
C ALA A 30 6.86 7.83 -19.80
N ALA A 31 7.03 9.16 -19.85
CA ALA A 31 5.95 10.10 -20.16
C ALA A 31 5.38 9.88 -21.57
N ALA A 32 6.24 9.62 -22.57
CA ALA A 32 5.82 9.29 -23.93
C ALA A 32 5.04 7.97 -24.01
N ALA A 33 5.34 7.01 -23.11
CA ALA A 33 4.63 5.74 -23.01
C ALA A 33 3.39 5.78 -22.08
N GLY A 34 3.12 6.92 -21.42
CA GLY A 34 2.08 7.02 -20.39
C GLY A 34 2.35 6.15 -19.14
N ALA A 35 3.61 5.85 -18.86
CA ALA A 35 4.04 5.03 -17.72
C ALA A 35 4.62 5.92 -16.61
N GLU A 36 4.35 5.58 -15.34
CA GLU A 36 5.08 6.14 -14.22
C GLU A 36 6.22 5.18 -13.84
N CYS A 37 7.46 5.67 -13.95
CA CYS A 37 8.66 4.93 -13.57
C CYS A 37 9.24 5.54 -12.30
N THR A 38 9.31 4.74 -11.23
CA THR A 38 9.91 5.18 -9.96
C THR A 38 11.09 4.27 -9.62
N ALA A 39 12.23 4.90 -9.32
CA ALA A 39 13.45 4.21 -8.93
C ALA A 39 13.76 4.51 -7.47
N GLU A 40 13.92 3.46 -6.67
CA GLU A 40 14.32 3.60 -5.28
C GLU A 40 15.85 3.48 -5.14
N VAL A 41 16.50 4.60 -4.83
CA VAL A 41 17.94 4.65 -4.56
C VAL A 41 18.16 4.52 -3.05
N GLY A 42 18.81 3.41 -2.64
CA GLY A 42 19.23 3.23 -1.26
C GLY A 42 20.68 3.69 -1.05
N LEU A 43 20.94 4.33 0.09
CA LEU A 43 22.30 4.54 0.60
C LEU A 43 22.50 3.56 1.75
N ASP A 44 23.07 2.39 1.48
CA ASP A 44 23.38 1.44 2.54
C ASP A 44 24.87 1.45 2.90
N ARG A 45 25.07 1.72 4.20
CA ARG A 45 26.17 1.38 5.11
C ARG A 45 27.47 2.20 5.09
N LEU A 46 27.72 2.68 6.32
CA LEU A 46 28.97 2.88 7.04
C LEU A 46 29.91 3.99 6.54
N PHE A 47 30.01 5.01 7.39
CA PHE A 47 31.11 5.96 7.46
C PHE A 47 32.43 5.20 7.58
N THR A 48 33.09 4.94 6.46
CA THR A 48 34.54 4.79 6.34
C THR A 48 34.86 4.64 4.86
N ASP A 49 35.50 5.68 4.31
CA ASP A 49 36.26 5.73 3.07
C ASP A 49 35.64 5.16 1.78
N GLY A 50 35.23 6.08 0.90
CA GLY A 50 35.00 5.80 -0.51
C GLY A 50 33.55 6.00 -0.94
N VAL A 51 33.34 7.06 -1.73
CA VAL A 51 32.15 7.40 -2.52
C VAL A 51 31.03 6.35 -2.46
N LEU A 52 30.02 6.60 -1.63
CA LEU A 52 28.77 5.84 -1.60
C LEU A 52 28.20 5.78 -3.02
N LYS A 53 28.29 4.62 -3.68
CA LYS A 53 27.64 4.43 -4.96
C LYS A 53 26.14 4.22 -4.69
N PRO A 54 25.26 5.10 -5.17
CA PRO A 54 23.83 4.86 -5.07
C PRO A 54 23.49 3.54 -5.76
N GLU A 55 22.99 2.56 -4.99
CA GLU A 55 22.54 1.28 -5.55
C GLU A 55 21.02 1.35 -5.73
N VAL A 56 20.55 1.08 -6.95
CA VAL A 56 19.12 0.96 -7.21
C VAL A 56 18.67 -0.41 -6.72
N ARG A 57 17.93 -0.44 -5.60
CA ARG A 57 17.50 -1.70 -4.98
C ARG A 57 16.25 -2.27 -5.62
N GLN A 58 15.41 -1.38 -6.12
CA GLN A 58 14.08 -1.71 -6.61
C GLN A 58 13.68 -0.78 -7.75
N TRP A 59 13.14 -1.39 -8.81
CA TRP A 59 12.45 -0.70 -9.88
C TRP A 59 10.98 -1.04 -9.78
N VAL A 60 10.13 -0.01 -9.81
CA VAL A 60 8.68 -0.19 -9.97
C VAL A 60 8.23 0.60 -11.18
N ILE A 61 7.68 -0.12 -12.15
CA ILE A 61 7.01 0.44 -13.30
C ILE A 61 5.53 0.17 -13.11
N GLN A 62 4.72 1.22 -13.09
CA GLN A 62 3.28 1.11 -13.01
C GLN A 62 2.68 1.74 -14.26
N HIS A 63 1.77 1.02 -14.90
CA HIS A 63 1.03 1.51 -16.06
C HIS A 63 -0.46 1.31 -15.83
N SER A 64 -1.25 2.31 -16.20
CA SER A 64 -2.70 2.21 -16.23
C SER A 64 -3.21 2.97 -17.44
N LYS A 65 -4.00 2.28 -18.27
CA LYS A 65 -4.70 2.88 -19.41
C LYS A 65 -6.18 2.66 -19.26
N VAL A 66 -6.93 3.76 -19.27
CA VAL A 66 -8.39 3.75 -19.34
C VAL A 66 -8.78 4.10 -20.77
N GLN A 67 -9.49 3.18 -21.43
CA GLN A 67 -10.00 3.34 -22.79
C GLN A 67 -11.53 3.29 -22.74
N ARG A 68 -12.18 4.32 -23.26
CA ARG A 68 -13.63 4.26 -23.51
C ARG A 68 -13.86 3.37 -24.73
N LEU A 69 -14.69 2.34 -24.56
CA LEU A 69 -15.15 1.45 -25.64
C LEU A 69 -16.46 1.97 -26.22
N THR A 70 -17.35 2.45 -25.36
CA THR A 70 -18.60 3.14 -25.70
C THR A 70 -18.82 4.29 -24.71
N ASP A 71 -19.90 5.06 -24.86
CA ASP A 71 -20.24 6.14 -23.90
C ASP A 71 -20.39 5.61 -22.47
N ASP A 72 -21.00 4.44 -22.33
CA ASP A 72 -21.26 3.80 -21.05
C ASP A 72 -20.24 2.69 -20.68
N THR A 73 -19.29 2.33 -21.55
CA THR A 73 -18.38 1.20 -21.32
C THR A 73 -16.92 1.64 -21.35
N GLN A 74 -16.17 1.26 -20.32
CA GLN A 74 -14.77 1.58 -20.16
C GLN A 74 -13.95 0.31 -19.92
N LEU A 75 -12.85 0.17 -20.65
CA LEU A 75 -11.81 -0.81 -20.41
C LEU A 75 -10.68 -0.13 -19.63
N THR A 76 -10.29 -0.70 -18.50
CA THR A 76 -9.08 -0.32 -17.78
C THR A 76 -8.11 -1.49 -17.80
N LEU A 77 -6.93 -1.26 -18.37
CA LEU A 77 -5.79 -2.17 -18.28
C LEU A 77 -4.79 -1.54 -17.32
N ALA A 78 -4.49 -2.21 -16.22
CA ALA A 78 -3.54 -1.74 -15.22
C ALA A 78 -2.58 -2.85 -14.85
N GLY A 79 -1.31 -2.52 -14.75
CA GLY A 79 -0.29 -3.47 -14.36
C GLY A 79 0.89 -2.80 -13.71
N TYR A 80 1.69 -3.61 -13.03
CA TYR A 80 2.97 -3.17 -12.51
C TYR A 80 4.01 -4.26 -12.65
N VAL A 81 5.27 -3.84 -12.72
CA VAL A 81 6.42 -4.73 -12.64
C VAL A 81 7.35 -4.20 -11.56
N VAL A 82 7.70 -5.06 -10.62
CA VAL A 82 8.71 -4.84 -9.59
C VAL A 82 9.91 -5.72 -9.89
N ALA A 83 11.08 -5.11 -10.10
CA ALA A 83 12.34 -5.82 -10.14
C ALA A 83 13.15 -5.49 -8.88
N ARG A 84 13.50 -6.51 -8.08
CA ARG A 84 14.25 -6.37 -6.83
C ARG A 84 15.31 -7.45 -6.73
N LYS A 85 16.58 -7.04 -6.61
CA LYS A 85 17.73 -7.96 -6.41
C LYS A 85 17.77 -9.13 -7.41
N GLY A 86 17.48 -8.88 -8.68
CA GLY A 86 17.48 -9.90 -9.74
C GLY A 86 16.21 -10.75 -9.84
N LEU A 87 15.23 -10.59 -8.95
CA LEU A 87 13.92 -11.22 -9.04
C LEU A 87 12.88 -10.22 -9.55
N GLY A 88 12.12 -10.65 -10.56
CA GLY A 88 11.00 -9.89 -11.12
C GLY A 88 9.66 -10.45 -10.63
N MET A 89 8.77 -9.58 -10.18
CA MET A 89 7.36 -9.89 -9.98
C MET A 89 6.54 -8.85 -10.72
N GLY A 90 5.38 -9.24 -11.24
CA GLY A 90 4.48 -8.29 -11.88
C GLY A 90 3.05 -8.70 -11.70
N ALA A 91 2.18 -7.70 -11.77
CA ALA A 91 0.75 -7.93 -11.85
C ALA A 91 0.17 -7.31 -13.11
N LEU A 92 -0.80 -7.99 -13.69
CA LEU A 92 -1.58 -7.47 -14.81
C LEU A 92 -3.06 -7.70 -14.50
N THR A 93 -3.81 -6.62 -14.56
CA THR A 93 -5.25 -6.60 -14.32
C THR A 93 -5.95 -5.94 -15.49
N GLY A 94 -7.01 -6.57 -15.97
CA GLY A 94 -7.91 -6.00 -16.97
C GLY A 94 -9.31 -5.91 -16.39
N THR A 95 -9.97 -4.77 -16.56
CA THR A 95 -11.34 -4.57 -16.09
C THR A 95 -12.18 -3.91 -17.17
N ILE A 96 -13.35 -4.46 -17.45
CA ILE A 96 -14.37 -3.86 -18.30
C ILE A 96 -15.50 -3.42 -17.37
N ARG A 97 -15.77 -2.12 -17.32
CA ARG A 97 -16.87 -1.53 -16.56
C ARG A 97 -17.91 -1.00 -17.51
N ARG A 98 -19.18 -1.34 -17.29
CA ARG A 98 -20.34 -0.80 -17.99
C ARG A 98 -21.25 -0.08 -17.02
N GLN A 99 -21.55 1.17 -17.33
CA GLN A 99 -22.60 1.95 -16.70
C GLN A 99 -23.94 1.49 -17.28
N LEU A 100 -24.90 1.10 -16.43
CA LEU A 100 -26.23 0.66 -16.86
C LEU A 100 -27.24 1.79 -16.78
N THR A 101 -27.13 2.59 -15.73
CA THR A 101 -27.90 3.82 -15.48
C THR A 101 -26.95 4.84 -14.87
N PRO A 102 -27.31 6.13 -14.72
CA PRO A 102 -26.45 7.09 -14.01
C PRO A 102 -26.06 6.67 -12.59
N ARG A 103 -26.75 5.69 -11.99
CA ARG A 103 -26.51 5.20 -10.63
C ARG A 103 -26.00 3.76 -10.57
N ASP A 104 -26.24 2.95 -11.60
CA ASP A 104 -25.94 1.53 -11.58
C ASP A 104 -24.80 1.19 -12.55
N TRP A 105 -23.88 0.33 -12.12
CA TRP A 105 -22.77 -0.12 -12.93
C TRP A 105 -22.42 -1.57 -12.64
N LEU A 106 -21.83 -2.23 -13.63
CA LEU A 106 -21.23 -3.54 -13.52
C LEU A 106 -19.79 -3.49 -13.99
N SER A 107 -18.95 -4.39 -13.49
CA SER A 107 -17.56 -4.52 -13.86
C SER A 107 -17.19 -6.00 -13.89
N LEU A 108 -16.53 -6.41 -14.96
CA LEU A 108 -15.86 -7.71 -15.06
C LEU A 108 -14.35 -7.46 -15.08
N GLY A 109 -13.65 -8.03 -14.12
CA GLY A 109 -12.21 -7.93 -13.97
C GLY A 109 -11.54 -9.29 -14.07
N ALA A 110 -10.31 -9.31 -14.55
CA ALA A 110 -9.42 -10.45 -14.47
C ALA A 110 -8.06 -9.99 -13.95
N ASP A 111 -7.57 -10.66 -12.93
CA ASP A 111 -6.19 -10.61 -12.48
C ASP A 111 -5.48 -11.80 -13.12
N LEU A 112 -4.43 -11.52 -13.90
CA LEU A 112 -3.71 -12.51 -14.68
C LEU A 112 -2.40 -12.93 -14.01
N SER A 113 -2.15 -12.47 -12.78
CA SER A 113 -0.84 -12.60 -12.15
C SER A 113 -0.85 -13.40 -10.86
N GLY A 114 0.12 -14.30 -10.72
CA GLY A 114 0.39 -15.10 -9.51
C GLY A 114 -0.69 -16.15 -9.20
N SER A 115 -1.94 -15.72 -9.07
CA SER A 115 -3.12 -16.55 -8.85
C SER A 115 -4.27 -15.98 -9.70
N PRO A 116 -4.41 -16.47 -10.95
CA PRO A 116 -5.42 -15.96 -11.86
C PRO A 116 -6.81 -16.00 -11.23
N ARG A 117 -7.51 -14.87 -11.30
CA ARG A 117 -8.88 -14.77 -10.77
C ARG A 117 -9.72 -13.81 -11.60
N VAL A 118 -10.99 -14.16 -11.73
CA VAL A 118 -12.03 -13.34 -12.33
C VAL A 118 -12.82 -12.70 -11.21
N VAL A 119 -13.15 -11.42 -11.35
CA VAL A 119 -13.90 -10.62 -10.39
C VAL A 119 -15.08 -9.98 -11.10
N PHE A 120 -16.30 -10.39 -10.78
CA PHE A 120 -17.51 -9.71 -11.21
C PHE A 120 -17.97 -8.76 -10.10
N THR A 121 -18.01 -7.46 -10.35
CA THR A 121 -18.48 -6.46 -9.39
C THR A 121 -19.69 -5.73 -9.94
N THR A 122 -20.74 -5.58 -9.14
CA THR A 122 -21.85 -4.68 -9.40
C THR A 122 -21.89 -3.60 -8.34
N GLY A 123 -22.33 -2.41 -8.70
CA GLY A 123 -22.51 -1.32 -7.77
C GLY A 123 -23.65 -0.40 -8.14
N ARG A 124 -24.23 0.20 -7.11
CA ARG A 124 -25.38 1.09 -7.20
C ARG A 124 -25.20 2.28 -6.29
N GLN A 125 -25.40 3.47 -6.83
CA GLN A 125 -25.54 4.70 -6.07
C GLN A 125 -26.99 4.85 -5.62
N LEU A 126 -27.23 4.72 -4.31
CA LEU A 126 -28.57 4.82 -3.73
C LEU A 126 -28.98 6.28 -3.53
N SER A 127 -28.01 7.15 -3.27
CA SER A 127 -28.16 8.61 -3.21
C SER A 127 -26.82 9.31 -3.41
N ASP A 128 -26.78 10.63 -3.38
CA ASP A 128 -25.53 11.41 -3.46
C ASP A 128 -24.55 11.11 -2.31
N ARG A 129 -25.04 10.45 -1.26
CA ARG A 129 -24.28 10.09 -0.06
C ARG A 129 -24.23 8.60 0.21
N ARG A 130 -24.90 7.75 -0.56
CA ARG A 130 -24.97 6.30 -0.28
C ARG A 130 -24.70 5.49 -1.52
N SER A 131 -23.90 4.44 -1.38
CA SER A 131 -23.69 3.45 -2.42
C SER A 131 -23.65 2.04 -1.84
N ALA A 132 -23.94 1.06 -2.66
CA ALA A 132 -23.80 -0.35 -2.36
C ALA A 132 -23.02 -1.02 -3.49
N LYS A 133 -22.29 -2.07 -3.17
CA LYS A 133 -21.56 -2.91 -4.12
C LYS A 133 -21.63 -4.37 -3.72
N ALA A 134 -21.58 -5.25 -4.70
CA ALA A 134 -21.37 -6.66 -4.50
C ALA A 134 -20.34 -7.15 -5.50
N ALA A 135 -19.44 -8.03 -5.07
CA ALA A 135 -18.44 -8.64 -5.92
C ALA A 135 -18.44 -10.15 -5.71
N ALA A 136 -18.31 -10.90 -6.79
CA ALA A 136 -18.03 -12.32 -6.79
C ALA A 136 -16.66 -12.55 -7.42
N THR A 137 -15.84 -13.38 -6.79
CA THR A 137 -14.52 -13.76 -7.27
C THR A 137 -14.45 -15.25 -7.50
N ALA A 138 -13.82 -15.67 -8.59
CA ALA A 138 -13.52 -17.05 -8.88
C ALA A 138 -12.09 -17.17 -9.40
N GLY A 139 -11.29 -18.06 -8.82
CA GLY A 139 -9.92 -18.29 -9.24
C GLY A 139 -9.30 -19.45 -8.48
N GLU A 140 -7.97 -19.60 -8.59
CA GLU A 140 -7.24 -20.69 -7.91
C GLU A 140 -7.40 -20.68 -6.39
N GLY A 141 -7.64 -19.50 -5.80
CA GLY A 141 -7.92 -19.37 -4.37
C GLY A 141 -9.32 -19.82 -3.96
N GLY A 142 -10.21 -20.16 -4.89
CA GLY A 142 -11.60 -20.53 -4.64
C GLY A 142 -12.62 -19.45 -4.98
N LEU A 143 -13.87 -19.67 -4.55
CA LEU A 143 -14.97 -18.74 -4.73
C LEU A 143 -15.06 -17.76 -3.56
N GLY A 144 -15.25 -16.48 -3.86
CA GLY A 144 -15.43 -15.44 -2.86
C GLY A 144 -16.62 -14.55 -3.19
N LEU A 145 -17.32 -14.08 -2.16
CA LEU A 145 -18.38 -13.08 -2.27
C LEU A 145 -18.06 -11.92 -1.34
N VAL A 146 -18.18 -10.71 -1.83
CA VAL A 146 -18.02 -9.48 -1.05
C VAL A 146 -19.25 -8.63 -1.26
N ALA A 147 -19.98 -8.28 -0.21
CA ALA A 147 -21.06 -7.30 -0.28
C ALA A 147 -20.67 -6.11 0.59
N GLY A 148 -20.92 -4.88 0.15
CA GLY A 148 -20.60 -3.72 0.95
C GLY A 148 -21.47 -2.52 0.66
N ALA A 149 -21.54 -1.63 1.63
CA ALA A 149 -22.25 -0.36 1.55
C ALA A 149 -21.34 0.76 2.05
N SER A 150 -21.46 1.91 1.42
CA SER A 150 -20.74 3.13 1.78
C SER A 150 -21.74 4.25 2.01
N GLN A 151 -21.54 5.00 3.08
CA GLN A 151 -22.30 6.19 3.40
C GLN A 151 -21.38 7.36 3.74
N ARG A 152 -21.55 8.45 2.99
CA ARG A 152 -20.99 9.76 3.30
C ARG A 152 -21.86 10.45 4.36
N LEU A 153 -21.36 10.54 5.58
CA LEU A 153 -22.03 11.20 6.70
C LEU A 153 -21.88 12.73 6.61
N SER A 154 -20.75 13.21 6.11
CA SER A 154 -20.47 14.63 5.88
C SER A 154 -19.49 14.80 4.70
N PRO A 155 -19.22 16.04 4.22
CA PRO A 155 -18.23 16.26 3.17
C PRO A 155 -16.85 15.66 3.48
N SER A 156 -16.51 15.56 4.76
CA SER A 156 -15.25 15.04 5.29
C SER A 156 -15.34 13.63 5.86
N HIS A 157 -16.51 13.00 5.98
CA HIS A 157 -16.66 11.72 6.68
C HIS A 157 -17.41 10.70 5.82
N THR A 158 -16.77 9.55 5.62
CA THR A 158 -17.35 8.37 4.95
C THR A 158 -17.23 7.15 5.86
N MET A 159 -18.27 6.32 5.87
CA MET A 159 -18.30 5.03 6.55
C MET A 159 -18.57 3.94 5.51
N ASP A 160 -17.78 2.88 5.56
CA ASP A 160 -17.88 1.73 4.68
C ASP A 160 -18.07 0.46 5.53
N VAL A 161 -18.93 -0.44 5.07
CA VAL A 161 -19.11 -1.77 5.64
C VAL A 161 -18.98 -2.76 4.50
N GLU A 162 -18.18 -3.81 4.68
CA GLU A 162 -18.00 -4.90 3.75
C GLU A 162 -18.12 -6.23 4.49
N VAL A 163 -18.86 -7.17 3.93
CA VAL A 163 -18.99 -8.56 4.37
C VAL A 163 -18.36 -9.43 3.31
N ARG A 164 -17.47 -10.34 3.71
CA ARG A 164 -16.74 -11.26 2.86
C ARG A 164 -17.05 -12.71 3.24
N LEU A 165 -17.32 -13.53 2.24
CA LEU A 165 -17.50 -14.97 2.31
C LEU A 165 -16.51 -15.63 1.35
N GLY A 166 -15.92 -16.77 1.69
CA GLY A 166 -14.91 -17.47 0.88
C GLY A 166 -13.55 -17.60 1.58
N PRO A 167 -12.41 -17.60 0.86
CA PRO A 167 -11.08 -17.87 1.45
C PRO A 167 -10.65 -16.87 2.53
N GLU A 168 -11.21 -15.65 2.48
CA GLU A 168 -10.99 -14.59 3.45
C GLU A 168 -12.33 -14.16 4.08
N GLU A 169 -12.92 -15.05 4.89
CA GLU A 169 -14.19 -14.76 5.58
C GLU A 169 -14.03 -13.68 6.64
N GLY A 170 -14.99 -12.74 6.67
CA GLY A 170 -15.07 -11.75 7.72
C GLY A 170 -15.91 -10.54 7.37
N ILE A 171 -16.08 -9.65 8.34
CA ILE A 171 -16.77 -8.37 8.22
C ILE A 171 -15.75 -7.27 8.45
N ASP A 172 -15.59 -6.39 7.47
CA ASP A 172 -14.78 -5.19 7.55
C ASP A 172 -15.69 -3.97 7.72
N VAL A 173 -15.49 -3.23 8.80
CA VAL A 173 -16.10 -1.91 9.01
C VAL A 173 -15.00 -0.87 8.96
N LYS A 174 -15.09 0.10 8.05
CA LYS A 174 -14.10 1.17 7.88
C LYS A 174 -14.78 2.51 8.05
N SER A 175 -14.16 3.43 8.78
CA SER A 175 -14.58 4.83 8.82
C SER A 175 -13.40 5.72 8.48
N TYR A 176 -13.68 6.75 7.69
CA TYR A 176 -12.71 7.69 7.16
C TYR A 176 -13.17 9.11 7.46
N HIS A 177 -12.34 9.88 8.16
CA HIS A 177 -12.59 11.28 8.43
C HIS A 177 -11.41 12.14 7.97
N ILE A 178 -11.66 13.12 7.10
CA ILE A 178 -10.65 14.01 6.53
C ILE A 178 -10.88 15.43 7.07
N ARG A 179 -9.91 15.97 7.82
CA ARG A 179 -9.97 17.32 8.36
C ARG A 179 -8.74 18.11 7.92
N GLY A 180 -8.87 18.89 6.86
CA GLY A 180 -7.75 19.62 6.26
C GLY A 180 -6.67 18.67 5.76
N ARG A 181 -5.47 18.74 6.35
CA ARG A 181 -4.33 17.85 6.03
C ARG A 181 -4.32 16.55 6.85
N ASN A 182 -5.30 16.33 7.71
CA ASN A 182 -5.38 15.15 8.55
C ASN A 182 -6.38 14.15 7.99
N THR A 183 -6.03 12.87 7.99
CA THR A 183 -6.94 11.77 7.68
C THR A 183 -6.92 10.79 8.84
N TYR A 184 -8.10 10.54 9.40
CA TYR A 184 -8.34 9.53 10.43
C TYR A 184 -9.04 8.36 9.77
N LYS A 185 -8.52 7.17 9.98
CA LYS A 185 -9.10 5.91 9.51
C LYS A 185 -9.27 4.99 10.70
N ALA A 186 -10.49 4.52 10.94
CA ALA A 186 -10.73 3.38 11.81
C ALA A 186 -11.15 2.19 10.96
N GLU A 187 -10.67 1.00 11.28
CA GLU A 187 -10.97 -0.24 10.56
C GLU A 187 -11.14 -1.35 11.59
N ALA A 188 -12.29 -2.01 11.60
CA ALA A 188 -12.54 -3.21 12.37
C ALA A 188 -12.73 -4.36 11.40
N ASN A 189 -11.92 -5.40 11.52
CA ASN A 189 -12.04 -6.66 10.82
C ASN A 189 -12.52 -7.71 11.84
N ILE A 190 -13.66 -8.33 11.56
CA ILE A 190 -14.28 -9.37 12.37
C ILE A 190 -14.26 -10.65 11.55
N ALA A 191 -13.44 -11.61 11.93
CA ALA A 191 -13.49 -12.95 11.36
C ALA A 191 -13.72 -13.99 12.47
N LEU A 192 -14.01 -15.23 12.09
CA LEU A 192 -14.39 -16.33 12.98
C LEU A 192 -13.55 -16.43 14.27
N ASN A 193 -12.24 -16.16 14.19
CA ASN A 193 -11.31 -16.30 15.31
C ASN A 193 -10.56 -15.02 15.68
N HIS A 194 -10.91 -13.87 15.10
CA HIS A 194 -10.22 -12.62 15.43
C HIS A 194 -11.07 -11.37 15.21
N LEU A 195 -10.85 -10.39 16.09
CA LEU A 195 -11.31 -9.01 15.97
C LEU A 195 -10.09 -8.10 15.83
N GLY A 196 -9.73 -7.73 14.60
CA GLY A 196 -8.68 -6.76 14.35
C GLY A 196 -9.23 -5.34 14.34
N VAL A 197 -8.81 -4.47 15.27
CA VAL A 197 -9.13 -3.03 15.21
C VAL A 197 -7.88 -2.24 14.84
N ARG A 198 -7.99 -1.33 13.88
CA ARG A 198 -6.89 -0.49 13.42
C ARG A 198 -7.34 0.97 13.39
N PHE A 199 -6.50 1.84 13.93
CA PHE A 199 -6.69 3.29 13.93
C PHE A 199 -5.48 3.96 13.29
N GLU A 200 -5.62 4.44 12.06
CA GLU A 200 -4.57 5.20 11.38
C GLU A 200 -4.89 6.70 11.44
N HIS A 201 -3.91 7.49 11.87
CA HIS A 201 -3.94 8.94 11.77
C HIS A 201 -2.81 9.40 10.86
N MET A 202 -3.17 9.89 9.68
CA MET A 202 -2.25 10.42 8.68
C MET A 202 -2.25 11.94 8.73
N ILE A 203 -1.07 12.55 8.85
CA ILE A 203 -0.88 14.00 8.77
C ILE A 203 -0.05 14.28 7.53
N TYR A 204 -0.66 14.89 6.51
CA TYR A 204 0.01 15.31 5.30
C TYR A 204 0.74 16.64 5.55
N MET A 205 1.96 16.58 6.07
CA MET A 205 2.93 17.65 5.90
C MET A 205 3.79 17.37 4.67
N THR A 206 4.40 18.39 4.08
CA THR A 206 5.28 18.34 2.90
C THR A 206 6.37 17.24 2.93
N LYS A 207 6.59 16.57 4.07
CA LYS A 207 7.39 15.36 4.26
C LYS A 207 6.65 14.42 5.25
N CYS A 208 5.87 13.46 4.75
CA CYS A 208 4.83 12.69 5.45
C CYS A 208 5.22 12.12 6.83
N ARG A 209 4.38 12.34 7.86
CA ARG A 209 4.38 11.62 9.14
C ARG A 209 3.07 10.85 9.29
N ILE A 210 3.15 9.54 9.50
CA ILE A 210 2.01 8.65 9.71
C ILE A 210 2.08 8.12 11.13
N ILE A 211 1.04 8.33 11.92
CA ILE A 211 0.87 7.65 13.20
C ILE A 211 -0.12 6.51 12.95
N LYS A 212 0.37 5.27 12.98
CA LYS A 212 -0.45 4.07 12.86
C LYS A 212 -0.58 3.44 14.24
N SER A 213 -1.78 3.43 14.79
CA SER A 213 -2.10 2.61 15.95
C SER A 213 -2.93 1.43 15.47
N PHE A 214 -2.64 0.23 15.94
CA PHE A 214 -3.51 -0.90 15.73
C PHE A 214 -3.59 -1.74 16.99
N ILE A 215 -4.76 -2.30 17.22
CA ILE A 215 -5.07 -3.16 18.33
C ILE A 215 -5.79 -4.39 17.76
N LYS A 216 -5.06 -5.49 17.65
CA LYS A 216 -5.63 -6.77 17.22
C LYS A 216 -6.02 -7.57 18.45
N PHE A 217 -7.28 -7.97 18.54
CA PHE A 217 -7.77 -8.95 19.48
C PHE A 217 -7.99 -10.28 18.74
N GLY A 218 -7.46 -11.38 19.28
CA GLY A 218 -7.65 -12.71 18.72
C GLY A 218 -7.98 -13.70 19.82
N THR A 219 -8.43 -14.89 19.43
CA THR A 219 -8.67 -16.01 20.34
C THR A 219 -7.44 -16.38 21.19
N TRP A 220 -6.24 -16.03 20.73
CA TRP A 220 -4.96 -16.34 21.38
C TRP A 220 -4.25 -15.12 21.98
N GLY A 221 -4.95 -14.00 22.20
CA GLY A 221 -4.44 -12.83 22.91
C GLY A 221 -4.66 -11.49 22.21
N PHE A 222 -3.96 -10.44 22.67
CA PHE A 222 -4.05 -9.10 22.08
C PHE A 222 -2.69 -8.59 21.61
N GLU A 223 -2.65 -7.85 20.51
CA GLU A 223 -1.48 -7.12 20.02
C GLU A 223 -1.87 -5.65 19.84
N ALA A 224 -1.39 -4.78 20.72
CA ALA A 224 -1.53 -3.33 20.59
C ALA A 224 -0.20 -2.74 20.14
N MET A 225 -0.15 -2.07 18.99
CA MET A 225 1.05 -1.34 18.57
C MET A 225 0.70 0.09 18.17
N THR A 226 1.54 1.02 18.57
CA THR A 226 1.58 2.39 18.06
C THR A 226 2.89 2.60 17.34
N ALA A 227 2.80 2.99 16.07
CA ALA A 227 3.94 3.25 15.21
C ALA A 227 3.90 4.66 14.65
N ILE A 228 5.04 5.33 14.73
CA ILE A 228 5.28 6.59 14.04
C ILE A 228 6.16 6.27 12.83
N GLY A 229 5.62 6.52 11.66
CA GLY A 229 6.29 6.33 10.39
C GLY A 229 6.55 7.66 9.69
N ARG A 230 7.71 7.76 9.06
CA ARG A 230 7.94 8.73 7.99
C ARG A 230 7.86 7.99 6.68
N VAL A 231 6.89 8.35 5.85
CA VAL A 231 6.84 7.87 4.47
C VAL A 231 7.68 8.82 3.65
N VAL A 232 8.86 8.37 3.24
CA VAL A 232 9.76 9.16 2.39
C VAL A 232 9.28 9.06 0.93
N MET A 233 8.67 7.91 0.56
CA MET A 233 8.00 7.63 -0.73
C MET A 233 6.94 6.53 -0.52
N PRO A 234 5.91 6.35 -1.39
CA PRO A 234 4.81 5.40 -1.20
C PRO A 234 5.22 3.93 -0.93
N LEU A 235 6.42 3.53 -1.33
CA LEU A 235 6.98 2.18 -1.09
C LEU A 235 8.03 2.13 0.03
N ASN A 236 8.42 3.29 0.55
CA ASN A 236 9.54 3.47 1.45
C ASN A 236 9.12 4.25 2.71
N GLY A 237 8.76 3.48 3.73
CA GLY A 237 8.50 3.99 5.07
C GLY A 237 9.63 3.61 6.01
N THR A 238 10.16 4.60 6.72
CA THR A 238 10.83 4.33 8.00
C THR A 238 9.73 4.36 9.06
N SER A 239 9.42 3.23 9.69
CA SER A 239 8.47 3.19 10.80
C SER A 239 9.14 2.66 12.05
N LEU A 240 9.00 3.41 13.13
CA LEU A 240 9.32 2.95 14.47
C LEU A 240 8.01 2.69 15.19
N GLY A 241 7.78 1.45 15.60
CA GLY A 241 6.62 1.04 16.36
C GLY A 241 7.01 0.45 17.70
N PHE A 242 6.21 0.76 18.71
CA PHE A 242 6.23 0.12 20.00
C PHE A 242 4.87 -0.50 20.25
N GLY A 243 4.87 -1.72 20.76
CA GLY A 243 3.65 -2.42 21.07
C GLY A 243 3.81 -3.42 22.18
N VAL A 244 2.67 -3.85 22.69
CA VAL A 244 2.55 -4.94 23.65
C VAL A 244 1.76 -6.05 22.98
N GLN A 245 2.32 -7.24 23.01
CA GLN A 245 1.63 -8.46 22.61
C GLN A 245 1.42 -9.32 23.85
N TYR A 246 0.18 -9.68 24.12
CA TYR A 246 -0.18 -10.65 25.15
C TYR A 246 -0.63 -11.95 24.48
N SER A 247 -0.20 -13.07 25.03
CA SER A 247 -0.63 -14.41 24.67
C SER A 247 -0.79 -15.26 25.93
N PRO A 248 -1.48 -16.42 25.88
CA PRO A 248 -1.51 -17.37 27.00
C PRO A 248 -0.12 -17.79 27.51
N GLN A 249 0.91 -17.69 26.66
CA GLN A 249 2.29 -18.06 26.96
C GLN A 249 3.11 -16.93 27.61
N GLY A 250 2.54 -15.71 27.72
CA GLY A 250 3.20 -14.56 28.33
C GLY A 250 2.97 -13.26 27.57
N PHE A 251 3.66 -12.20 28.03
CA PHE A 251 3.63 -10.89 27.39
C PHE A 251 4.97 -10.55 26.76
N ALA A 252 4.92 -9.88 25.62
CA ALA A 252 6.06 -9.42 24.87
C ALA A 252 5.94 -7.92 24.58
N ILE A 253 6.99 -7.15 24.90
CA ILE A 253 7.13 -5.81 24.34
C ILE A 253 7.76 -5.98 22.96
N VAL A 254 7.07 -5.47 21.94
CA VAL A 254 7.48 -5.56 20.54
C VAL A 254 7.91 -4.19 20.08
N THR A 255 9.21 -4.02 19.87
CA THR A 255 9.71 -2.89 19.07
C THR A 255 9.81 -3.34 17.62
N ARG A 256 9.14 -2.61 16.72
CA ARG A 256 9.21 -2.82 15.28
C ARG A 256 9.91 -1.64 14.66
N TYR A 257 11.16 -1.84 14.24
CA TYR A 257 11.82 -0.92 13.32
C TYR A 257 11.68 -1.47 11.91
N ARG A 258 11.03 -0.71 11.03
CA ARG A 258 10.97 -1.02 9.60
C ARG A 258 11.65 0.09 8.85
N ALA A 259 12.74 -0.23 8.16
CA ALA A 259 13.37 0.65 7.20
C ALA A 259 13.76 -0.18 5.98
N HIS A 260 13.44 0.32 4.78
CA HIS A 260 13.89 -0.29 3.52
C HIS A 260 13.56 -1.80 3.39
N GLY A 261 12.38 -2.19 3.89
CA GLY A 261 11.89 -3.58 3.84
C GLY A 261 12.51 -4.55 4.84
N LEU A 262 13.46 -4.13 5.69
CA LEU A 262 13.94 -4.91 6.82
C LEU A 262 13.13 -4.56 8.06
N GLY A 263 12.49 -5.57 8.66
CA GLY A 263 11.77 -5.43 9.93
C GLY A 263 12.59 -6.08 11.04
N LEU A 264 13.13 -5.28 11.96
CA LEU A 264 13.64 -5.83 13.22
C LEU A 264 12.46 -5.92 14.20
N ARG A 265 12.15 -7.14 14.62
CA ARG A 265 11.24 -7.42 15.73
C ARG A 265 12.11 -7.86 16.90
N VAL A 266 12.17 -7.04 17.95
CA VAL A 266 12.80 -7.46 19.20
C VAL A 266 11.66 -7.79 20.16
N PRO A 267 11.31 -9.07 20.34
CA PRO A 267 10.39 -9.46 21.39
C PRO A 267 11.15 -9.46 22.72
N VAL A 268 10.80 -8.56 23.63
CA VAL A 268 11.17 -8.73 25.04
C VAL A 268 10.12 -9.65 25.64
N VAL A 269 10.36 -10.96 25.59
CA VAL A 269 9.48 -11.96 26.20
C VAL A 269 9.74 -11.92 27.71
N LEU A 270 8.75 -11.45 28.46
CA LEU A 270 8.72 -11.63 29.89
C LEU A 270 7.96 -12.94 30.12
N SER A 271 8.70 -14.05 30.06
CA SER A 271 8.17 -15.35 30.41
C SER A 271 7.76 -15.32 31.87
N ARG A 272 6.58 -15.87 32.19
CA ARG A 272 6.32 -16.34 33.55
C ARG A 272 7.34 -17.44 33.82
N ALA A 273 8.48 -17.09 34.38
CA ALA A 273 9.20 -18.02 35.21
C ALA A 273 8.27 -18.29 36.40
N CYS A 274 7.68 -19.48 36.43
CA CYS A 274 7.32 -20.10 37.69
C CYS A 274 8.60 -20.41 38.47
#